data_AF-A0A6P3BL46-F1
#
_entry.id   AF-A0A6P3BL46-F1
#
_cell.length_a   1.000
_cell.length_b   1.000
_cell.length_c   1.000
_cell.angle_alpha   90.00
_cell.angle_beta   90.00
_cell.angle_gamma   90.00
#
_symmetry.space_group_name_H-M   'P 1'
#
loop_
_entity.id
_entity.type
_entity.pdbx_description
1 polymer ?
#
loop_
_entity_poly.entity_id
_entity_poly.type
_entity_poly.pdbx_seq_one_letter_code
_entity_poly.pdbx_strand_id
1 'polypeptide(L)'
;MERRELIHAGPEAGGAQARGCAFLFPGQGAFYAGALRQLAREHRSVRQTLDTIDAIASERLGRPLTGALWRDDAGLDTWLRDAPDLLQLGIFGASVGMFGVLHARGVVPDELIGHSFGEIAALVCGGLYSIEQGAQIVCDRIASLQAAAPADGMMAAISAGADATRELIDASAYTHAVRNVCVAVENHPSQTVVSGPRDALEHFVVVCAARGVAAQAIRSPYGFHHPDLAGAREQFAARLAAYPHRTLAIPVYSPILGRRYSVADDPGARLASHFVLPVRFADAIRAARADGIGRYVECGALNTLARIVVRIAGPGTVRTFGGPSNATEESSVVTTITRYFQEDSIMKDDIRIDNAGSGFDAFWHARGPHIVDWLKGELRRAFDAASAAPAGAAPSATSFAPQPESSVAPAPRLAAVGGPALTAAPAPSVAHEPFAAAAAAARAPAPAAARPAHVPRERLFSELVDIYAQAMEYPAEVFSESIELEAELGIDSVKQTEIIQRITARYALPPLPANFRSGDFKAMGQIVDFVYENQGKAAA
;
A
#
# COMPACT_ATOMS: atom_id res chain seq x y z
N MET A 1 12.99 -64.31 14.54
CA MET A 1 12.75 -63.57 13.29
C MET A 1 11.33 -63.03 13.37
N GLU A 2 11.14 -61.81 12.88
CA GLU A 2 9.92 -60.99 12.87
C GLU A 2 9.72 -60.01 14.05
N ARG A 3 9.77 -58.74 13.64
CA ARG A 3 9.75 -57.50 14.41
C ARG A 3 8.30 -57.15 14.74
N ARG A 4 8.02 -56.81 16.00
CA ARG A 4 6.86 -56.00 16.36
C ARG A 4 7.29 -54.54 16.36
N GLU A 5 6.73 -53.79 15.43
CA GLU A 5 6.92 -52.35 15.26
C GLU A 5 6.45 -51.60 16.52
N LEU A 6 7.37 -50.85 17.13
CA LEU A 6 7.03 -49.81 18.08
C LEU A 6 6.49 -48.62 17.30
N ILE A 7 5.20 -48.36 17.44
CA ILE A 7 4.58 -47.09 17.06
C ILE A 7 5.18 -46.03 17.98
N HIS A 8 6.11 -45.23 17.44
CA HIS A 8 6.58 -44.01 18.07
C HIS A 8 5.45 -42.98 17.93
N ALA A 9 4.70 -42.75 19.01
CA ALA A 9 3.88 -41.56 19.14
C ALA A 9 4.81 -40.34 19.03
N GLY A 10 4.67 -39.58 17.94
CA GLY A 10 5.41 -38.34 17.74
C GLY A 10 5.12 -37.35 18.86
N PRO A 11 6.05 -36.43 19.16
CA PRO A 11 5.78 -35.38 20.13
C PRO A 11 4.63 -34.53 19.58
N GLU A 12 3.53 -34.45 20.33
CA GLU A 12 2.51 -33.43 20.09
C GLU A 12 3.22 -32.07 20.11
N ALA A 13 3.17 -31.37 18.98
CA ALA A 13 3.71 -30.04 18.84
C ALA A 13 2.89 -29.07 19.70
N GLY A 14 3.24 -28.97 20.99
CA GLY A 14 2.95 -27.79 21.78
C GLY A 14 3.58 -26.60 21.05
N GLY A 15 2.74 -25.79 20.41
CA GLY A 15 3.17 -24.70 19.53
C GLY A 15 4.08 -23.75 20.28
N ALA A 16 5.38 -23.83 20.02
CA ALA A 16 6.31 -22.76 20.34
C ALA A 16 5.79 -21.51 19.60
N GLN A 17 5.27 -20.54 20.35
CA GLN A 17 4.79 -19.28 19.79
C GLN A 17 5.92 -18.68 18.93
N ALA A 18 5.69 -18.52 17.62
CA ALA A 18 6.63 -17.85 16.72
C ALA A 18 6.86 -16.43 17.26
N ARG A 19 8.06 -16.21 17.80
CA ARG A 19 8.43 -14.98 18.52
C ARG A 19 9.49 -14.18 17.79
N GLY A 20 10.12 -14.68 16.74
CA GLY A 20 11.10 -13.91 15.98
C GLY A 20 10.46 -12.72 15.26
N CYS A 21 11.28 -11.71 14.93
CA CYS A 21 10.87 -10.50 14.25
C CYS A 21 11.63 -10.33 12.93
N ALA A 22 10.91 -10.12 11.83
CA ALA A 22 11.48 -9.69 10.57
C ALA A 22 11.13 -8.24 10.26
N PHE A 23 12.10 -7.49 9.76
CA PHE A 23 11.83 -6.17 9.17
C PHE A 23 11.70 -6.32 7.65
N LEU A 24 10.67 -5.72 7.09
CA LEU A 24 10.31 -5.78 5.68
C LEU A 24 10.64 -4.45 5.00
N PHE A 25 11.29 -4.50 3.84
CA PHE A 25 11.66 -3.30 3.07
C PHE A 25 10.87 -3.29 1.76
N PRO A 26 9.94 -2.35 1.58
CA PRO A 26 9.07 -2.32 0.41
C PRO A 26 9.79 -1.86 -0.85
N GLY A 27 9.23 -2.27 -2.00
CA GLY A 27 9.71 -1.90 -3.33
C GLY A 27 9.09 -0.59 -3.84
N GLN A 28 8.99 -0.48 -5.17
CA GLN A 28 8.41 0.68 -5.84
C GLN A 28 6.94 0.91 -5.46
N GLY A 29 6.54 2.19 -5.38
CA GLY A 29 5.18 2.61 -5.03
C GLY A 29 4.93 2.83 -3.53
N ALA A 30 5.87 2.44 -2.67
CA ALA A 30 5.79 2.67 -1.22
C ALA A 30 6.30 4.07 -0.83
N PHE A 31 5.51 5.10 -1.14
CA PHE A 31 5.90 6.49 -0.87
C PHE A 31 4.69 7.44 -0.76
N TYR A 32 4.86 8.53 -0.02
CA TYR A 32 3.93 9.68 0.00
C TYR A 32 4.71 11.01 0.06
N ALA A 33 4.08 12.08 -0.42
CA ALA A 33 4.67 13.42 -0.38
C ALA A 33 4.86 13.91 1.06
N GLY A 34 6.02 14.50 1.37
CA GLY A 34 6.35 14.91 2.73
C GLY A 34 6.94 13.81 3.62
N ALA A 35 7.20 12.60 3.09
CA ALA A 35 7.83 11.53 3.85
C ALA A 35 9.14 11.96 4.53
N LEU A 36 9.39 11.40 5.72
CA LEU A 36 10.49 11.70 6.62
C LEU A 36 10.57 13.14 7.11
N ARG A 37 9.68 14.06 6.72
CA ARG A 37 9.78 15.47 7.13
C ARG A 37 9.64 15.62 8.64
N GLN A 38 8.70 14.90 9.24
CA GLN A 38 8.50 14.93 10.68
C GLN A 38 9.64 14.20 11.40
N LEU A 39 9.98 12.99 10.95
CA LEU A 39 11.09 12.24 11.56
C LEU A 39 12.44 12.96 11.45
N ALA A 40 12.73 13.69 10.36
CA ALA A 40 13.95 14.47 10.21
C ALA A 40 14.02 15.71 11.13
N ARG A 41 12.88 16.17 11.65
CA ARG A 41 12.83 17.22 12.69
C ARG A 41 13.07 16.63 14.08
N GLU A 42 12.54 15.44 14.33
CA GLU A 42 12.58 14.79 15.65
C GLU A 42 13.86 13.96 15.87
N HIS A 43 14.47 13.44 14.79
CA HIS A 43 15.56 12.48 14.85
C HIS A 43 16.77 12.92 14.01
N ARG A 44 17.89 13.18 14.69
CA ARG A 44 19.16 13.56 14.06
C ARG A 44 19.66 12.51 13.04
N SER A 45 19.48 11.23 13.33
CA SER A 45 19.89 10.12 12.45
C SER A 45 19.17 10.16 11.10
N VAL A 46 17.88 10.52 11.09
CA VAL A 46 17.09 10.65 9.85
C VAL A 46 17.57 11.85 9.05
N ARG A 47 17.85 12.98 9.72
CA ARG A 47 18.45 14.15 9.06
C ARG A 47 19.79 13.82 8.41
N GLN A 48 20.69 13.14 9.12
CA GLN A 48 21.99 12.74 8.56
C GLN A 48 21.86 11.77 7.37
N THR A 49 20.87 10.87 7.41
CA THR A 49 20.55 9.98 6.30
C THR A 49 20.12 10.79 5.07
N LEU A 50 19.23 11.76 5.24
CA LEU A 50 18.76 12.63 4.17
C LEU A 50 19.88 13.54 3.64
N ASP A 51 20.72 14.12 4.49
CA ASP A 51 21.84 14.95 4.08
C ASP A 51 22.83 14.15 3.20
N THR A 52 23.07 12.88 3.57
CA THR A 52 23.91 11.96 2.79
C THR A 52 23.28 11.68 1.42
N ILE A 53 21.97 11.37 1.40
CA ILE A 53 21.24 11.09 0.15
C ILE A 53 21.19 12.34 -0.73
N ASP A 54 20.99 13.54 -0.18
CA ASP A 54 20.96 14.79 -0.91
C ASP A 54 22.29 15.13 -1.54
N ALA A 55 23.41 14.88 -0.86
CA ALA A 55 24.75 15.07 -1.41
C ALA A 55 24.94 14.18 -2.65
N ILE A 56 24.61 12.90 -2.54
CA ILE A 56 24.71 11.95 -3.67
C ILE A 56 23.73 12.29 -4.78
N ALA A 57 22.47 12.65 -4.47
CA ALA A 57 21.48 13.03 -5.47
C ALA A 57 21.90 14.31 -6.22
N SER A 58 22.46 15.29 -5.51
CA SER A 58 22.95 16.52 -6.13
C SER A 58 24.11 16.26 -7.08
N GLU A 59 25.06 15.41 -6.67
CA GLU A 59 26.20 15.02 -7.51
C GLU A 59 25.77 14.19 -8.73
N ARG A 60 24.93 13.18 -8.52
CA ARG A 60 24.65 12.13 -9.51
C ARG A 60 23.43 12.42 -10.39
N LEU A 61 22.48 13.20 -9.89
CA LEU A 61 21.19 13.51 -10.54
C LEU A 61 20.95 15.02 -10.70
N GLY A 62 21.91 15.86 -10.28
CA GLY A 62 21.87 17.31 -10.46
C GLY A 62 20.92 18.07 -9.53
N ARG A 63 20.31 17.40 -8.54
CA ARG A 63 19.41 18.03 -7.56
C ARG A 63 19.24 17.20 -6.28
N PRO A 64 18.98 17.84 -5.13
CA PRO A 64 18.71 17.14 -3.87
C PRO A 64 17.33 16.47 -3.87
N LEU A 65 17.18 15.42 -3.07
CA LEU A 65 15.92 14.72 -2.81
C LEU A 65 14.99 15.58 -1.96
N THR A 66 15.46 16.11 -0.83
CA THR A 66 14.61 16.76 0.19
C THR A 66 13.85 17.97 -0.36
N GLY A 67 14.50 18.77 -1.21
CA GLY A 67 13.88 19.93 -1.85
C GLY A 67 12.66 19.57 -2.69
N ALA A 68 12.65 18.38 -3.31
CA ALA A 68 11.52 17.89 -4.08
C ALA A 68 10.51 17.13 -3.20
N LEU A 69 10.98 16.40 -2.19
CA LEU A 69 10.18 15.61 -1.26
C LEU A 69 9.27 16.47 -0.36
N TRP A 70 9.73 17.65 0.06
CA TRP A 70 9.01 18.51 1.00
C TRP A 70 8.30 19.69 0.34
N ARG A 71 8.02 19.58 -0.96
CA ARG A 71 7.23 20.56 -1.70
C ARG A 71 5.80 20.59 -1.19
N ASP A 72 5.39 21.76 -0.67
CA ASP A 72 4.02 22.01 -0.21
C ASP A 72 3.08 22.38 -1.38
N ASP A 73 3.63 22.63 -2.59
CA ASP A 73 2.93 23.16 -3.77
C ASP A 73 2.53 22.08 -4.80
N ALA A 74 2.90 20.82 -4.59
CA ALA A 74 2.75 19.76 -5.58
C ALA A 74 2.44 18.40 -4.93
N GLY A 75 1.34 17.78 -5.33
CA GLY A 75 1.03 16.39 -4.97
C GLY A 75 2.00 15.38 -5.59
N LEU A 76 1.97 14.14 -5.09
CA LEU A 76 2.87 13.04 -5.50
C LEU A 76 2.94 12.87 -7.03
N ASP A 77 1.80 12.99 -7.74
CA ASP A 77 1.75 12.87 -9.20
C ASP A 77 2.58 13.93 -9.94
N THR A 78 2.63 15.15 -9.41
CA THR A 78 3.45 16.23 -10.00
C THR A 78 4.93 15.95 -9.77
N TRP A 79 5.29 15.47 -8.58
CA TRP A 79 6.68 15.08 -8.31
C TRP A 79 7.14 13.90 -9.17
N LEU A 80 6.30 12.87 -9.33
CA LEU A 80 6.59 11.73 -10.18
C LEU A 80 6.83 12.12 -11.64
N ARG A 81 6.20 13.20 -12.13
CA ARG A 81 6.47 13.75 -13.46
C ARG A 81 7.76 14.56 -13.52
N ASP A 82 8.01 15.39 -12.51
CA ASP A 82 9.12 16.35 -12.52
C ASP A 82 10.48 15.73 -12.17
N ALA A 83 10.48 14.66 -11.37
CA ALA A 83 11.69 14.01 -10.88
C ALA A 83 11.50 12.49 -10.62
N PRO A 84 11.11 11.71 -11.65
CA PRO A 84 10.88 10.26 -11.50
C PRO A 84 12.12 9.51 -10.98
N ASP A 85 13.32 9.99 -11.30
CA ASP A 85 14.58 9.39 -10.88
C ASP A 85 14.83 9.53 -9.37
N LEU A 86 14.26 10.56 -8.73
CA LEU A 86 14.40 10.75 -7.27
C LEU A 86 13.47 9.83 -6.47
N LEU A 87 12.44 9.23 -7.08
CA LEU A 87 11.48 8.36 -6.37
C LEU A 87 12.18 7.20 -5.66
N GLN A 88 13.11 6.54 -6.33
CA GLN A 88 13.82 5.39 -5.77
C GLN A 88 14.68 5.79 -4.57
N LEU A 89 15.35 6.95 -4.63
CA LEU A 89 16.09 7.49 -3.49
C LEU A 89 15.15 7.86 -2.34
N GLY A 90 13.94 8.37 -2.64
CA GLY A 90 12.90 8.61 -1.65
C GLY A 90 12.47 7.34 -0.91
N ILE A 91 12.16 6.27 -1.64
CA ILE A 91 11.76 4.97 -1.07
C ILE A 91 12.90 4.37 -0.24
N PHE A 92 14.13 4.40 -0.77
CA PHE A 92 15.33 3.97 -0.05
C PHE A 92 15.53 4.76 1.24
N GLY A 93 15.48 6.10 1.16
CA GLY A 93 15.64 6.98 2.31
C GLY A 93 14.57 6.74 3.37
N ALA A 94 13.30 6.63 2.98
CA ALA A 94 12.19 6.33 3.89
C ALA A 94 12.43 5.03 4.66
N SER A 95 12.87 3.98 3.96
CA SER A 95 13.14 2.67 4.55
C SER A 95 14.31 2.71 5.54
N VAL A 96 15.44 3.30 5.14
CA VAL A 96 16.65 3.44 5.98
C VAL A 96 16.41 4.33 7.18
N GLY A 97 15.70 5.45 6.99
CA GLY A 97 15.33 6.38 8.05
C GLY A 97 14.43 5.73 9.10
N MET A 98 13.37 5.04 8.66
CA MET A 98 12.44 4.32 9.54
C MET A 98 13.16 3.21 10.32
N PHE A 99 13.98 2.40 9.63
CA PHE A 99 14.83 1.40 10.27
C PHE A 99 15.71 2.02 11.35
N GLY A 100 16.41 3.11 11.03
CA GLY A 100 17.33 3.76 11.96
C GLY A 100 16.66 4.27 13.23
N VAL A 101 15.44 4.82 13.12
CA VAL A 101 14.68 5.28 14.30
C VAL A 101 14.21 4.11 15.15
N LEU A 102 13.62 3.07 14.54
CA LEU A 102 13.14 1.89 15.25
C LEU A 102 14.28 1.16 15.96
N HIS A 103 15.40 0.96 15.27
CA HIS A 103 16.57 0.30 15.80
C HIS A 103 17.17 1.08 16.98
N ALA A 104 17.28 2.41 16.87
CA ALA A 104 17.75 3.27 17.95
C ALA A 104 16.82 3.28 19.18
N ARG A 105 15.54 2.94 19.00
CA ARG A 105 14.54 2.78 20.07
C ARG A 105 14.49 1.37 20.66
N GLY A 106 15.41 0.49 20.26
CA GLY A 106 15.56 -0.87 20.80
C GLY A 106 14.72 -1.92 20.09
N VAL A 107 14.09 -1.60 18.95
CA VAL A 107 13.39 -2.59 18.13
C VAL A 107 14.40 -3.27 17.21
N VAL A 108 14.78 -4.50 17.53
CA VAL A 108 15.81 -5.26 16.81
C VAL A 108 15.18 -6.42 16.03
N PRO A 109 15.38 -6.49 14.71
CA PRO A 109 14.97 -7.66 13.92
C PRO A 109 15.96 -8.82 14.05
N ASP A 110 15.44 -10.03 13.96
CA ASP A 110 16.22 -11.26 13.78
C ASP A 110 16.60 -11.47 12.30
N GLU A 111 15.81 -10.90 11.38
CA GLU A 111 15.99 -11.03 9.94
C GLU A 111 15.45 -9.81 9.17
N LEU A 112 16.09 -9.48 8.05
CA LEU A 112 15.64 -8.45 7.11
C LEU A 112 15.17 -9.11 5.81
N ILE A 113 14.06 -8.64 5.25
CA ILE A 113 13.50 -9.14 3.99
C ILE A 113 13.20 -7.97 3.07
N GLY A 114 13.87 -7.90 1.93
CA GLY A 114 13.62 -6.89 0.90
C GLY A 114 12.69 -7.37 -0.19
N HIS A 115 11.68 -6.58 -0.52
CA HIS A 115 10.82 -6.85 -1.69
C HIS A 115 11.36 -6.09 -2.90
N SER A 116 11.88 -6.83 -3.89
CA SER A 116 12.43 -6.25 -5.13
C SER A 116 13.46 -5.16 -4.84
N PHE A 117 13.18 -3.91 -5.23
CA PHE A 117 13.99 -2.73 -4.96
C PHE A 117 14.35 -2.55 -3.47
N GLY A 118 13.45 -2.91 -2.55
CA GLY A 118 13.66 -2.78 -1.11
C GLY A 118 14.84 -3.60 -0.58
N GLU A 119 15.34 -4.59 -1.33
CA GLU A 119 16.50 -5.40 -0.96
C GLU A 119 17.80 -4.59 -0.88
N ILE A 120 17.92 -3.49 -1.62
CA ILE A 120 19.04 -2.55 -1.47
C ILE A 120 19.02 -1.93 -0.06
N ALA A 121 17.85 -1.50 0.42
CA ALA A 121 17.69 -0.96 1.77
C ALA A 121 17.95 -2.04 2.84
N ALA A 122 17.47 -3.27 2.62
CA ALA A 122 17.72 -4.40 3.53
C ALA A 122 19.23 -4.70 3.67
N LEU A 123 19.99 -4.69 2.57
CA LEU A 123 21.45 -4.90 2.60
C LEU A 123 22.20 -3.77 3.31
N VAL A 124 21.78 -2.52 3.13
CA VAL A 124 22.35 -1.36 3.84
C VAL A 124 22.04 -1.44 5.34
N CYS A 125 20.77 -1.69 5.71
CA CYS A 125 20.35 -1.82 7.10
C CYS A 125 20.94 -3.07 7.78
N GLY A 126 21.23 -4.13 7.01
CA GLY A 126 21.96 -5.31 7.47
C GLY A 126 23.46 -5.06 7.64
N GLY A 127 23.99 -3.91 7.23
CA GLY A 127 25.37 -3.49 7.42
C GLY A 127 26.32 -3.83 6.27
N LEU A 128 25.83 -4.49 5.20
CA LEU A 128 26.65 -4.89 4.05
C LEU A 128 27.28 -3.67 3.34
N TYR A 129 26.45 -2.64 3.12
CA TYR A 129 26.85 -1.37 2.53
C TYR A 129 26.60 -0.21 3.51
N SER A 130 27.31 0.90 3.34
CA SER A 130 26.96 2.16 4.02
C SER A 130 25.72 2.81 3.40
N ILE A 131 25.14 3.81 4.09
CA ILE A 131 24.02 4.61 3.55
C ILE A 131 24.45 5.34 2.27
N GLU A 132 25.67 5.89 2.27
CA GLU A 132 26.26 6.55 1.10
C GLU A 132 26.36 5.59 -0.09
N GLN A 133 26.94 4.41 0.12
CA GLN A 133 27.02 3.38 -0.91
C GLN A 133 25.65 2.94 -1.40
N GLY A 134 24.69 2.77 -0.48
CA GLY A 134 23.30 2.47 -0.84
C GLY A 134 22.69 3.50 -1.78
N ALA A 135 22.84 4.79 -1.47
CA ALA A 135 22.38 5.87 -2.33
C ALA A 135 23.08 5.86 -3.70
N GLN A 136 24.40 5.63 -3.73
CA GLN A 136 25.17 5.52 -4.97
C GLN A 136 24.73 4.31 -5.82
N ILE A 137 24.46 3.16 -5.19
CA ILE A 137 23.93 1.95 -5.83
C ILE A 137 22.55 2.23 -6.43
N VAL A 138 21.68 2.98 -5.75
CA VAL A 138 20.38 3.39 -6.31
C VAL A 138 20.58 4.28 -7.55
N CYS A 139 21.51 5.24 -7.52
CA CYS A 139 21.84 6.06 -8.69
C CYS A 139 22.40 5.21 -9.84
N ASP A 140 23.29 4.24 -9.57
CA ASP A 140 23.83 3.32 -10.56
C ASP A 140 22.76 2.40 -11.16
N ARG A 141 21.77 2.00 -10.35
CA ARG A 141 20.60 1.25 -10.78
C ARG A 141 19.76 2.06 -11.77
N ILE A 142 19.46 3.32 -11.43
CA ILE A 142 18.70 4.24 -12.30
C ILE A 142 19.44 4.44 -13.63
N ALA A 143 20.73 4.77 -13.59
CA ALA A 143 21.54 4.99 -14.78
C ALA A 143 21.59 3.75 -15.69
N SER A 144 21.68 2.55 -15.11
CA SER A 144 21.72 1.30 -15.88
C SER A 144 20.37 0.98 -16.55
N LEU A 145 19.26 1.31 -15.90
CA LEU A 145 17.92 1.17 -16.48
C LEU A 145 17.69 2.19 -17.59
N GLN A 146 18.03 3.46 -17.36
CA GLN A 146 17.91 4.50 -18.38
C GLN A 146 18.73 4.18 -19.64
N ALA A 147 19.90 3.57 -19.48
CA ALA A 147 20.79 3.26 -20.59
C ALA A 147 20.37 2.03 -21.42
N ALA A 148 19.63 1.08 -20.84
CA ALA A 148 19.46 -0.24 -21.47
C ALA A 148 18.09 -0.91 -21.28
N ALA A 149 17.17 -0.33 -20.50
CA ALA A 149 15.83 -0.92 -20.36
C ALA A 149 14.98 -0.63 -21.61
N PRO A 150 14.17 -1.60 -22.08
CA PRO A 150 13.19 -1.36 -23.14
C PRO A 150 12.18 -0.29 -22.74
N ALA A 151 11.85 0.60 -23.68
CA ALA A 151 10.90 1.69 -23.45
C ALA A 151 9.44 1.23 -23.37
N ASP A 152 9.13 0.05 -23.90
CA ASP A 152 7.81 -0.56 -23.98
C ASP A 152 7.54 -1.59 -22.88
N GLY A 153 8.45 -1.74 -21.90
CA GLY A 153 8.23 -2.65 -20.78
C GLY A 153 7.05 -2.22 -19.90
N MET A 154 6.23 -3.19 -19.50
CA MET A 154 5.05 -2.99 -18.66
C MET A 154 4.95 -4.08 -17.58
N MET A 155 4.14 -3.82 -16.55
CA MET A 155 3.78 -4.79 -15.53
C MET A 155 2.27 -4.80 -15.29
N ALA A 156 1.71 -5.95 -14.88
CA ALA A 156 0.31 -6.08 -14.51
C ALA A 156 0.13 -7.03 -13.31
N ALA A 157 -0.72 -6.66 -12.36
CA ALA A 157 -1.18 -7.53 -11.28
C ALA A 157 -2.30 -8.43 -11.79
N ILE A 158 -2.18 -9.72 -11.54
CA ILE A 158 -3.13 -10.76 -11.92
C ILE A 158 -3.73 -11.33 -10.65
N SER A 159 -5.06 -11.38 -10.58
CA SER A 159 -5.82 -11.92 -9.44
C SER A 159 -5.84 -13.46 -9.47
N ALA A 160 -4.66 -14.07 -9.52
CA ALA A 160 -4.45 -15.50 -9.52
C ALA A 160 -3.08 -15.85 -8.91
N GLY A 161 -2.95 -17.08 -8.41
CA GLY A 161 -1.68 -17.62 -7.96
C GLY A 161 -0.69 -17.84 -9.11
N ALA A 162 0.58 -18.06 -8.77
CA ALA A 162 1.67 -18.10 -9.74
C ALA A 162 1.51 -19.26 -10.76
N ASP A 163 1.08 -20.42 -10.31
CA ASP A 163 0.91 -21.60 -11.18
C ASP A 163 -0.23 -21.41 -12.17
N ALA A 164 -1.40 -20.97 -11.71
CA ALA A 164 -2.52 -20.63 -12.59
C ALA A 164 -2.16 -19.50 -13.58
N THR A 165 -1.35 -18.52 -13.13
CA THR A 165 -0.86 -17.44 -14.01
C THR A 165 0.08 -17.98 -15.08
N ARG A 166 0.99 -18.91 -14.76
CA ARG A 166 1.87 -19.57 -15.74
C ARG A 166 1.07 -20.37 -16.76
N GLU A 167 0.09 -21.16 -16.31
CA GLU A 167 -0.80 -21.91 -17.20
C GLU A 167 -1.56 -20.99 -18.16
N LEU A 168 -2.02 -19.82 -17.68
CA LEU A 168 -2.65 -18.82 -18.53
C LEU A 168 -1.68 -18.22 -19.54
N ILE A 169 -0.45 -17.90 -19.15
CA ILE A 169 0.60 -17.40 -20.07
C ILE A 169 0.86 -18.43 -21.17
N ASP A 170 1.10 -19.68 -20.79
CA ASP A 170 1.38 -20.78 -21.72
C ASP A 170 0.22 -20.99 -22.68
N ALA A 171 -1.02 -21.06 -22.17
CA ALA A 171 -2.21 -21.19 -23.01
C ALA A 171 -2.37 -20.01 -23.98
N SER A 172 -2.10 -18.78 -23.52
CA SER A 172 -2.16 -17.55 -24.33
C SER A 172 -1.11 -17.53 -25.43
N ALA A 173 0.04 -18.14 -25.21
CA ALA A 173 1.07 -18.23 -26.23
C ALA A 173 0.59 -19.05 -27.43
N TYR A 174 -0.04 -20.19 -27.22
CA TYR A 174 -0.51 -21.00 -28.35
C TYR A 174 -1.73 -20.41 -29.06
N THR A 175 -2.60 -19.70 -28.33
CA THR A 175 -3.94 -19.34 -28.84
C THR A 175 -4.10 -17.87 -29.23
N HIS A 176 -3.31 -16.96 -28.64
CA HIS A 176 -3.47 -15.51 -28.80
C HIS A 176 -2.18 -14.80 -29.22
N ALA A 177 -1.16 -15.57 -29.64
CA ALA A 177 0.16 -15.06 -30.02
C ALA A 177 0.85 -14.19 -28.94
N VAL A 178 0.42 -14.28 -27.67
CA VAL A 178 1.09 -13.60 -26.55
C VAL A 178 2.46 -14.23 -26.35
N ARG A 179 3.54 -13.46 -26.45
CA ARG A 179 4.92 -13.92 -26.23
C ARG A 179 5.58 -12.99 -25.24
N ASN A 180 6.65 -13.49 -24.61
CA ASN A 180 7.52 -12.65 -23.78
C ASN A 180 6.78 -11.99 -22.61
N VAL A 181 5.82 -12.71 -22.01
CA VAL A 181 5.22 -12.34 -20.72
C VAL A 181 5.71 -13.36 -19.72
N CYS A 182 6.24 -12.91 -18.58
CA CYS A 182 6.68 -13.80 -17.51
C CYS A 182 6.17 -13.36 -16.14
N VAL A 183 6.15 -14.30 -15.20
CA VAL A 183 5.90 -14.00 -13.80
C VAL A 183 7.07 -13.18 -13.25
N ALA A 184 6.76 -11.98 -12.77
CA ALA A 184 7.69 -11.03 -12.17
C ALA A 184 7.72 -11.14 -10.65
N VAL A 185 6.55 -11.30 -10.01
CA VAL A 185 6.41 -11.34 -8.55
C VAL A 185 5.33 -12.34 -8.14
N GLU A 186 5.64 -13.20 -7.17
CA GLU A 186 4.71 -14.11 -6.51
C GLU A 186 4.41 -13.56 -5.10
N ASN A 187 3.36 -12.73 -4.99
CA ASN A 187 3.06 -12.01 -3.75
C ASN A 187 2.31 -12.90 -2.75
N HIS A 188 1.22 -13.53 -3.14
CA HIS A 188 0.43 -14.44 -2.29
C HIS A 188 -0.37 -15.44 -3.15
N PRO A 189 -1.01 -16.47 -2.57
CA PRO A 189 -1.68 -17.53 -3.33
C PRO A 189 -2.78 -17.08 -4.32
N SER A 190 -3.24 -15.84 -4.21
CA SER A 190 -4.29 -15.25 -5.05
C SER A 190 -3.84 -14.00 -5.81
N GLN A 191 -2.55 -13.66 -5.82
CA GLN A 191 -2.05 -12.53 -6.60
C GLN A 191 -0.61 -12.73 -7.06
N THR A 192 -0.42 -12.52 -8.36
CA THR A 192 0.86 -12.60 -9.06
C THR A 192 1.03 -11.33 -9.88
N VAL A 193 2.26 -10.85 -10.05
CA VAL A 193 2.57 -9.78 -11.01
C VAL A 193 3.30 -10.39 -12.19
N VAL A 194 2.90 -10.00 -13.39
CA VAL A 194 3.58 -10.33 -14.64
C VAL A 194 4.25 -9.10 -15.24
N SER A 195 5.30 -9.33 -16.02
CA SER A 195 5.98 -8.30 -16.80
C SER A 195 6.21 -8.76 -18.24
N GLY A 196 6.38 -7.81 -19.15
CA GLY A 196 6.63 -8.06 -20.56
C GLY A 196 6.46 -6.80 -21.42
N PRO A 197 6.59 -6.91 -22.75
CA PRO A 197 6.24 -5.85 -23.68
C PRO A 197 4.79 -5.40 -23.53
N ARG A 198 4.54 -4.10 -23.73
CA ARG A 198 3.23 -3.47 -23.54
C ARG A 198 2.13 -4.13 -24.36
N ASP A 199 2.37 -4.35 -25.65
CA ASP A 199 1.41 -4.96 -26.57
C ASP A 199 1.05 -6.40 -26.15
N ALA A 200 2.05 -7.18 -25.74
CA ALA A 200 1.87 -8.53 -25.24
C ALA A 200 1.05 -8.56 -23.94
N LEU A 201 1.33 -7.63 -23.01
CA LEU A 201 0.57 -7.52 -21.77
C LEU A 201 -0.86 -7.01 -21.97
N GLU A 202 -1.09 -6.06 -22.88
CA GLU A 202 -2.42 -5.59 -23.24
C GLU A 202 -3.28 -6.74 -23.79
N HIS A 203 -2.71 -7.58 -24.66
CA HIS A 203 -3.40 -8.79 -25.12
C HIS A 203 -3.59 -9.81 -23.99
N PHE A 204 -2.59 -10.01 -23.12
CA PHE A 204 -2.71 -10.94 -22.00
C PHE A 204 -3.81 -10.54 -21.01
N VAL A 205 -3.99 -9.25 -20.76
CA VAL A 205 -5.09 -8.72 -19.93
C VAL A 205 -6.45 -9.08 -20.53
N VAL A 206 -6.60 -8.99 -21.86
CA VAL A 206 -7.84 -9.43 -22.55
C VAL A 206 -8.06 -10.93 -22.38
N VAL A 207 -7.02 -11.75 -22.47
CA VAL A 207 -7.13 -13.20 -22.23
C VAL A 207 -7.54 -13.49 -20.78
N CYS A 208 -6.97 -12.79 -19.80
CA CYS A 208 -7.36 -12.90 -18.40
C CYS A 208 -8.84 -12.58 -18.21
N ALA A 209 -9.31 -11.46 -18.77
CA ALA A 209 -10.71 -11.05 -18.72
C ALA A 209 -11.66 -12.10 -19.33
N ALA A 210 -11.29 -12.67 -20.49
CA ALA A 210 -12.06 -13.74 -21.13
C ALA A 210 -12.15 -15.03 -20.30
N ARG A 211 -11.25 -15.21 -19.32
CA ARG A 211 -11.22 -16.33 -18.38
C ARG A 211 -11.78 -15.97 -17.00
N GLY A 212 -12.34 -14.76 -16.83
CA GLY A 212 -12.86 -14.29 -15.55
C GLY A 212 -11.77 -13.99 -14.52
N VAL A 213 -10.52 -13.81 -14.94
CA VAL A 213 -9.39 -13.45 -14.08
C VAL A 213 -9.15 -11.95 -14.18
N ALA A 214 -9.32 -11.24 -13.06
CA ALA A 214 -9.06 -9.81 -13.02
C ALA A 214 -7.57 -9.51 -13.18
N ALA A 215 -7.24 -8.54 -14.04
CA ALA A 215 -5.89 -8.07 -14.29
C ALA A 215 -5.85 -6.54 -14.28
N GLN A 216 -4.85 -5.95 -13.62
CA GLN A 216 -4.70 -4.51 -13.46
C GLN A 216 -3.30 -4.07 -13.87
N ALA A 217 -3.22 -3.10 -14.79
CA ALA A 217 -1.96 -2.47 -15.16
C ALA A 217 -1.30 -1.78 -13.97
N ILE A 218 -0.01 -2.03 -13.74
CA ILE A 218 0.78 -1.35 -12.72
C ILE A 218 1.48 -0.16 -13.36
N ARG A 219 1.39 1.00 -12.71
CA ARG A 219 2.15 2.20 -13.10
C ARG A 219 3.63 2.00 -12.77
N SER A 220 4.35 1.35 -13.69
CA SER A 220 5.78 1.13 -13.61
C SER A 220 6.46 1.71 -14.87
N PRO A 221 7.62 2.40 -14.74
CA PRO A 221 8.36 2.91 -15.89
C PRO A 221 9.01 1.81 -16.73
N TYR A 222 9.15 0.59 -16.18
CA TYR A 222 9.78 -0.54 -16.86
C TYR A 222 9.06 -1.85 -16.51
N GLY A 223 9.22 -2.87 -17.37
CA GLY A 223 8.86 -4.26 -17.06
C GLY A 223 9.92 -4.90 -16.18
N PHE A 224 9.86 -4.70 -14.86
CA PHE A 224 10.85 -5.28 -13.93
C PHE A 224 10.75 -6.81 -13.84
N HIS A 225 11.82 -7.44 -13.40
CA HIS A 225 11.92 -8.91 -13.24
C HIS A 225 11.67 -9.63 -14.56
N HIS A 226 12.23 -9.10 -15.65
CA HIS A 226 11.99 -9.55 -17.01
C HIS A 226 13.30 -9.81 -17.75
N PRO A 227 13.42 -10.89 -18.56
CA PRO A 227 14.62 -11.18 -19.36
C PRO A 227 15.12 -10.02 -20.22
N ASP A 228 14.22 -9.18 -20.74
CA ASP A 228 14.60 -8.03 -21.58
C ASP A 228 15.46 -6.98 -20.85
N LEU A 229 15.53 -7.03 -19.51
CA LEU A 229 16.43 -6.19 -18.73
C LEU A 229 17.86 -6.76 -18.63
N ALA A 230 18.22 -7.78 -19.41
CA ALA A 230 19.55 -8.37 -19.41
C ALA A 230 20.68 -7.36 -19.68
N GLY A 231 20.48 -6.42 -20.61
CA GLY A 231 21.45 -5.36 -20.88
C GLY A 231 21.66 -4.41 -19.70
N ALA A 232 20.57 -4.01 -19.03
CA ALA A 232 20.64 -3.20 -17.81
C ALA A 232 21.31 -3.97 -16.67
N ARG A 233 21.08 -5.29 -16.56
CA ARG A 233 21.70 -6.16 -15.56
C ARG A 233 23.22 -6.18 -15.72
N GLU A 234 23.71 -6.32 -16.95
CA GLU A 234 25.16 -6.36 -17.22
C GLU A 234 25.84 -5.04 -16.85
N GLN A 235 25.24 -3.91 -17.25
CA GLN A 235 25.75 -2.59 -16.87
C GLN A 235 25.75 -2.38 -15.35
N PHE A 236 24.67 -2.79 -14.69
CA PHE A 236 24.55 -2.62 -13.24
C PHE A 236 25.55 -3.51 -12.49
N ALA A 237 25.73 -4.77 -12.90
CA ALA A 237 26.73 -5.66 -12.34
C ALA A 237 28.16 -5.08 -12.49
N ALA A 238 28.48 -4.53 -13.66
CA ALA A 238 29.78 -3.92 -13.91
C ALA A 238 30.03 -2.69 -13.00
N ARG A 239 29.01 -1.86 -12.77
CA ARG A 239 29.10 -0.72 -11.83
C ARG A 239 29.32 -1.18 -10.39
N LEU A 240 28.66 -2.28 -9.98
CA LEU A 240 28.70 -2.76 -8.60
C LEU A 240 29.95 -3.57 -8.25
N ALA A 241 30.67 -4.10 -9.25
CA ALA A 241 31.85 -4.94 -9.04
C ALA A 241 32.96 -4.28 -8.19
N ALA A 242 33.04 -2.94 -8.20
CA ALA A 242 34.04 -2.18 -7.46
C ALA A 242 33.61 -1.79 -6.03
N TYR A 243 32.35 -2.04 -5.62
CA TYR A 243 31.87 -1.59 -4.32
C TYR A 243 32.42 -2.49 -3.20
N PRO A 244 33.21 -1.93 -2.26
CA PRO A 244 33.60 -2.69 -1.08
C PRO A 244 32.36 -2.96 -0.22
N HIS A 245 32.27 -4.17 0.31
CA HIS A 245 31.19 -4.59 1.19
C HIS A 245 31.75 -5.21 2.48
N ARG A 246 30.94 -5.15 3.53
CA ARG A 246 31.24 -5.72 4.85
C ARG A 246 30.47 -7.01 5.05
N THR A 247 30.71 -7.68 6.17
CA THR A 247 29.86 -8.79 6.60
C THR A 247 28.53 -8.27 7.13
N LEU A 248 27.43 -8.94 6.80
CA LEU A 248 26.11 -8.65 7.36
C LEU A 248 26.11 -8.84 8.88
N ALA A 249 25.64 -7.82 9.61
CA ALA A 249 25.39 -7.88 11.04
C ALA A 249 24.01 -8.45 11.37
N ILE A 250 23.04 -8.27 10.46
CA ILE A 250 21.69 -8.83 10.56
C ILE A 250 21.47 -9.68 9.29
N PRO A 251 21.00 -10.93 9.41
CA PRO A 251 20.69 -11.77 8.25
C PRO A 251 19.71 -11.09 7.29
N VAL A 252 19.99 -11.17 5.99
CA VAL A 252 19.09 -10.68 4.93
C VAL A 252 18.61 -11.87 4.12
N TYR A 253 17.31 -12.14 4.15
CA TYR A 253 16.66 -13.12 3.28
C TYR A 253 16.27 -12.46 1.96
N SER A 254 16.74 -13.04 0.85
CA SER A 254 16.37 -12.61 -0.49
C SER A 254 15.19 -13.42 -1.01
N PRO A 255 14.02 -12.80 -1.27
CA PRO A 255 12.92 -13.47 -1.97
C PRO A 255 13.25 -13.79 -3.43
N ILE A 256 14.31 -13.20 -3.99
CA ILE A 256 14.74 -13.42 -5.37
C ILE A 256 15.67 -14.64 -5.44
N LEU A 257 16.61 -14.75 -4.50
CA LEU A 257 17.50 -15.92 -4.41
C LEU A 257 16.83 -17.12 -3.74
N GLY A 258 15.73 -16.90 -3.00
CA GLY A 258 15.04 -17.94 -2.22
C GLY A 258 15.85 -18.42 -1.00
N ARG A 259 16.78 -17.59 -0.50
CA ARG A 259 17.64 -17.89 0.63
C ARG A 259 18.26 -16.63 1.22
N ARG A 260 18.93 -16.78 2.37
CA ARG A 260 19.78 -15.73 2.94
C ARG A 260 21.02 -15.47 2.09
N TYR A 261 21.48 -14.22 2.10
CA TYR A 261 22.82 -13.87 1.61
C TYR A 261 23.89 -14.59 2.43
N SER A 262 24.93 -15.04 1.74
CA SER A 262 26.09 -15.69 2.35
C SER A 262 27.36 -14.90 2.05
N VAL A 263 28.42 -15.14 2.82
CA VAL A 263 29.75 -14.54 2.59
C VAL A 263 30.39 -14.96 1.26
N ALA A 264 29.90 -16.03 0.63
CA ALA A 264 30.38 -16.51 -0.65
C ALA A 264 29.66 -15.86 -1.85
N ASP A 265 28.60 -15.07 -1.61
CA ASP A 265 27.92 -14.35 -2.68
C ASP A 265 28.72 -13.14 -3.13
N ASP A 266 28.70 -12.86 -4.42
CA ASP A 266 28.98 -11.53 -4.95
C ASP A 266 27.69 -10.70 -4.84
N PRO A 267 27.55 -9.82 -3.83
CA PRO A 267 26.32 -9.07 -3.61
C PRO A 267 25.98 -8.14 -4.77
N GLY A 268 26.98 -7.64 -5.50
CA GLY A 268 26.79 -6.79 -6.68
C GLY A 268 26.14 -7.57 -7.82
N ALA A 269 26.69 -8.74 -8.14
CA ALA A 269 26.11 -9.63 -9.14
C ALA A 269 24.70 -10.13 -8.74
N ARG A 270 24.47 -10.41 -7.44
CA ARG A 270 23.14 -10.78 -6.94
C ARG A 270 22.15 -9.65 -7.13
N LEU A 271 22.46 -8.43 -6.65
CA LEU A 271 21.60 -7.25 -6.85
C LEU A 271 21.29 -7.00 -8.34
N ALA A 272 22.27 -7.19 -9.22
CA ALA A 272 22.04 -7.06 -10.65
C ALA A 272 21.06 -8.09 -11.21
N SER A 273 21.13 -9.34 -10.75
CA SER A 273 20.20 -10.39 -11.15
C SER A 273 18.73 -10.08 -10.83
N HIS A 274 18.46 -9.15 -9.90
CA HIS A 274 17.10 -8.75 -9.54
C HIS A 274 16.34 -8.13 -10.72
N PHE A 275 17.02 -7.59 -11.73
CA PHE A 275 16.34 -7.06 -12.92
C PHE A 275 15.64 -8.12 -13.74
N VAL A 276 16.13 -9.36 -13.72
CA VAL A 276 15.67 -10.43 -14.62
C VAL A 276 15.02 -11.61 -13.88
N LEU A 277 15.31 -11.77 -12.59
CA LEU A 277 14.78 -12.86 -11.79
C LEU A 277 13.49 -12.47 -11.06
N PRO A 278 12.53 -13.42 -10.91
CA PRO A 278 11.27 -13.16 -10.22
C PRO A 278 11.46 -13.03 -8.71
N VAL A 279 10.54 -12.31 -8.08
CA VAL A 279 10.46 -12.15 -6.62
C VAL A 279 9.49 -13.17 -6.03
N ARG A 280 9.96 -14.09 -5.19
CA ARG A 280 9.12 -15.12 -4.53
C ARG A 280 8.81 -14.73 -3.08
N PHE A 281 8.04 -13.66 -2.90
CA PHE A 281 7.77 -13.10 -1.57
C PHE A 281 6.96 -14.04 -0.67
N ALA A 282 5.97 -14.74 -1.22
CA ALA A 282 5.21 -15.74 -0.48
C ALA A 282 6.09 -16.86 0.10
N ASP A 283 7.09 -17.30 -0.66
CA ASP A 283 8.05 -18.32 -0.23
C ASP A 283 8.96 -17.79 0.89
N ALA A 284 9.44 -16.54 0.76
CA ALA A 284 10.26 -15.89 1.79
C ALA A 284 9.53 -15.78 3.15
N ILE A 285 8.25 -15.40 3.15
CA ILE A 285 7.46 -15.34 4.38
C ILE A 285 7.22 -16.73 4.96
N ARG A 286 6.96 -17.75 4.12
CA ARG A 286 6.82 -19.14 4.58
C ARG A 286 8.13 -19.67 5.19
N ALA A 287 9.28 -19.36 4.60
CA ALA A 287 10.59 -19.70 5.14
C ALA A 287 10.85 -19.00 6.48
N ALA A 288 10.63 -17.68 6.56
CA ALA A 288 10.76 -16.93 7.80
C ALA A 288 9.87 -17.50 8.93
N ARG A 289 8.63 -17.90 8.61
CA ARG A 289 7.73 -18.54 9.58
C ARG A 289 8.24 -19.89 10.05
N ALA A 290 8.79 -20.70 9.15
CA ALA A 290 9.41 -21.98 9.50
C ALA A 290 10.60 -21.78 10.45
N ASP A 291 11.30 -20.66 10.32
CA ASP A 291 12.40 -20.24 11.20
C ASP A 291 11.92 -19.53 12.49
N GLY A 292 10.62 -19.54 12.78
CA GLY A 292 10.05 -19.02 14.03
C GLY A 292 9.76 -17.52 14.04
N ILE A 293 9.81 -16.84 12.89
CA ILE A 293 9.38 -15.44 12.76
C ILE A 293 7.85 -15.37 12.83
N GLY A 294 7.34 -14.55 13.76
CA GLY A 294 5.89 -14.32 13.94
C GLY A 294 5.51 -12.84 13.97
N ARG A 295 6.49 -11.93 13.96
CA ARG A 295 6.30 -10.48 14.00
C ARG A 295 6.97 -9.84 12.79
N TYR A 296 6.27 -8.97 12.09
CA TYR A 296 6.76 -8.32 10.88
C TYR A 296 6.58 -6.82 10.97
N VAL A 297 7.64 -6.06 10.73
CA VAL A 297 7.62 -4.59 10.75
C VAL A 297 8.00 -4.08 9.38
N GLU A 298 7.10 -3.38 8.70
CA GLU A 298 7.41 -2.75 7.41
C GLU A 298 8.15 -1.43 7.64
N CYS A 299 9.41 -1.39 7.23
CA CYS A 299 10.27 -0.22 7.25
C CYS A 299 10.17 0.50 5.91
N GLY A 300 9.23 1.43 5.82
CA GLY A 300 9.00 2.25 4.64
C GLY A 300 7.75 3.11 4.83
N ALA A 301 7.25 3.70 3.74
CA ALA A 301 5.95 4.34 3.74
C ALA A 301 4.85 3.31 3.41
N LEU A 302 3.64 3.56 3.92
CA LEU A 302 2.46 2.72 3.74
C LEU A 302 2.61 1.34 4.41
N ASN A 303 1.67 0.43 4.13
CA ASN A 303 1.52 -0.85 4.84
C ASN A 303 1.25 -2.03 3.88
N THR A 304 1.77 -1.95 2.66
CA THR A 304 1.45 -2.93 1.60
C THR A 304 2.04 -4.30 1.90
N LEU A 305 3.31 -4.39 2.31
CA LEU A 305 3.91 -5.69 2.62
C LEU A 305 3.29 -6.30 3.88
N ALA A 306 2.99 -5.50 4.90
CA ALA A 306 2.30 -5.93 6.10
C ALA A 306 0.96 -6.61 5.76
N ARG A 307 0.16 -6.02 4.85
CA ARG A 307 -1.08 -6.64 4.36
C ARG A 307 -0.82 -7.93 3.58
N ILE A 308 0.20 -7.96 2.71
CA ILE A 308 0.55 -9.17 1.95
C ILE A 308 0.98 -10.30 2.90
N VAL A 309 1.74 -10.00 3.95
CA VAL A 309 2.10 -10.98 4.99
C VAL A 309 0.86 -11.59 5.62
N VAL A 310 -0.15 -10.79 5.98
CA VAL A 310 -1.42 -11.32 6.52
C VAL A 310 -2.11 -12.23 5.49
N ARG A 311 -2.11 -11.87 4.20
CA ARG A 311 -2.69 -12.71 3.12
C ARG A 311 -1.95 -14.03 2.94
N ILE A 312 -0.64 -14.08 3.15
CA ILE A 312 0.16 -15.32 3.08
C ILE A 312 -0.04 -16.18 4.34
N ALA A 313 0.02 -15.54 5.50
CA ALA A 313 0.07 -16.17 6.80
C ALA A 313 -1.31 -16.63 7.30
N GLY A 314 -2.37 -15.93 6.89
CA GLY A 314 -3.71 -16.06 7.45
C GLY A 314 -3.97 -15.03 8.55
N PRO A 315 -5.20 -14.46 8.65
CA PRO A 315 -5.57 -13.51 9.68
C PRO A 315 -5.30 -14.04 11.10
N GLY A 316 -4.78 -13.19 11.99
CA GLY A 316 -4.53 -13.53 13.40
C GLY A 316 -3.38 -14.48 13.67
N THR A 317 -2.69 -15.00 12.63
CA THR A 317 -1.60 -15.98 12.81
C THR A 317 -0.22 -15.37 13.04
N VAL A 318 -0.06 -14.09 12.70
CA VAL A 318 1.18 -13.31 12.82
C VAL A 318 0.83 -11.89 13.25
N ARG A 319 1.80 -11.17 13.80
CA ARG A 319 1.68 -9.73 14.07
C ARG A 319 2.38 -8.94 12.98
N THR A 320 1.70 -7.96 12.42
CA THR A 320 2.26 -7.07 11.38
C THR A 320 2.13 -5.62 11.79
N PHE A 321 3.15 -4.82 11.52
CA PHE A 321 3.18 -3.38 11.71
C PHE A 321 3.48 -2.71 10.38
N GLY A 322 2.57 -1.86 9.89
CA GLY A 322 2.77 -1.07 8.70
C GLY A 322 3.59 0.20 8.97
N GLY A 323 4.13 0.78 7.91
CA GLY A 323 4.66 2.14 7.93
C GLY A 323 3.56 3.21 7.95
N PRO A 324 3.94 4.49 8.13
CA PRO A 324 3.01 5.62 8.11
C PRO A 324 2.32 5.78 6.75
N SER A 325 1.04 6.18 6.77
CA SER A 325 0.28 6.43 5.53
C SER A 325 0.47 7.85 5.00
N ASN A 326 0.94 8.76 5.86
CA ASN A 326 1.18 10.17 5.57
C ASN A 326 2.19 10.77 6.55
N ALA A 327 2.63 12.00 6.27
CA ALA A 327 3.70 12.66 7.04
C ALA A 327 3.36 12.94 8.51
N THR A 328 2.06 13.03 8.87
CA THR A 328 1.63 13.33 10.24
C THR A 328 1.52 12.10 11.13
N GLU A 329 1.52 10.90 10.53
CA GLU A 329 1.45 9.63 11.24
C GLU A 329 2.84 9.06 11.60
N GLU A 330 3.92 9.64 11.08
CA GLU A 330 5.27 9.07 11.22
C GLU A 330 5.63 8.78 12.69
N SER A 331 5.48 9.78 13.55
CA SER A 331 5.85 9.66 14.96
C SER A 331 4.92 8.75 15.74
N SER A 332 3.62 8.72 15.41
CA SER A 332 2.64 7.86 16.09
C SER A 332 2.86 6.38 15.74
N VAL A 333 3.20 6.08 14.48
CA VAL A 333 3.55 4.73 14.04
C VAL A 333 4.81 4.24 14.74
N VAL A 334 5.88 5.03 14.75
CA VAL A 334 7.12 4.63 15.44
C VAL A 334 6.87 4.44 16.94
N THR A 335 6.10 5.32 17.58
CA THR A 335 5.75 5.19 19.00
C THR A 335 4.96 3.92 19.27
N THR A 336 4.00 3.59 18.42
CA THR A 336 3.17 2.39 18.54
C THR A 336 4.00 1.12 18.43
N ILE A 337 4.89 1.05 17.43
CA ILE A 337 5.79 -0.10 17.25
C ILE A 337 6.73 -0.21 18.45
N THR A 338 7.39 0.89 18.82
CA THR A 338 8.34 0.92 19.93
C THR A 338 7.69 0.45 21.23
N ARG A 339 6.51 0.99 21.56
CA ARG A 339 5.76 0.61 22.76
C ARG A 339 5.43 -0.88 22.76
N TYR A 340 4.96 -1.43 21.64
CA TYR A 340 4.67 -2.86 21.54
C TYR A 340 5.90 -3.72 21.87
N PHE A 341 7.06 -3.41 21.29
CA PHE A 341 8.28 -4.20 21.52
C PHE A 341 8.90 -3.98 22.91
N GLN A 342 8.70 -2.81 23.52
CA GLN A 342 9.12 -2.52 24.89
C GLN A 342 8.22 -3.20 25.93
N GLU A 343 6.89 -3.14 25.77
CA GLU A 343 5.93 -3.78 26.66
C GLU A 343 5.98 -5.32 26.56
N ASP A 344 6.19 -5.86 25.35
CA ASP A 344 6.46 -7.29 25.14
C ASP A 344 7.79 -7.73 25.78
N SER A 345 8.74 -6.81 25.96
CA SER A 345 9.98 -7.04 26.71
C SER A 345 9.78 -6.91 28.23
N ILE A 346 8.87 -6.05 28.71
CA ILE A 346 8.53 -5.92 30.14
C ILE A 346 7.81 -7.19 30.64
N MET A 347 6.92 -7.78 29.84
CA MET A 347 6.33 -9.09 30.15
C MET A 347 7.37 -10.22 30.22
N LYS A 348 8.51 -10.11 29.52
CA LYS A 348 9.60 -11.10 29.57
C LYS A 348 10.43 -11.04 30.85
N ASP A 349 10.53 -9.90 31.50
CA ASP A 349 11.32 -9.76 32.74
C ASP A 349 10.51 -10.16 34.00
N ASP A 350 9.19 -9.93 34.01
CA ASP A 350 8.34 -10.31 35.14
C ASP A 350 7.85 -11.78 35.09
N ILE A 351 7.85 -12.44 33.92
CA ILE A 351 7.53 -13.88 33.76
C ILE A 351 8.81 -14.73 33.88
N ARG A 352 9.64 -14.40 34.87
CA ARG A 352 10.70 -15.27 35.42
C ARG A 352 10.35 -15.74 36.84
N ILE A 353 9.05 -15.78 37.16
CA ILE A 353 8.53 -16.37 38.38
C ILE A 353 7.84 -17.68 37.97
N ASP A 354 8.35 -18.78 38.53
CA ASP A 354 8.09 -20.17 38.16
C ASP A 354 6.61 -20.50 37.85
N ASN A 355 6.44 -21.34 36.82
CA ASN A 355 5.19 -22.00 36.41
C ASN A 355 4.67 -22.94 37.51
N ALA A 356 4.17 -22.38 38.60
CA ALA A 356 3.24 -23.04 39.50
C ALA A 356 2.08 -22.06 39.71
N GLY A 357 0.86 -22.49 39.37
CA GLY A 357 -0.36 -21.67 39.31
C GLY A 357 -0.81 -20.95 40.59
N SER A 358 0.06 -20.81 41.60
CA SER A 358 -0.13 -19.99 42.80
C SER A 358 0.19 -18.50 42.59
N GLY A 359 0.92 -18.15 41.52
CA GLY A 359 1.41 -16.77 41.30
C GLY A 359 0.33 -15.78 40.87
N PHE A 360 -0.60 -16.18 40.00
CA PHE A 360 -1.65 -15.29 39.51
C PHE A 360 -2.65 -14.92 40.60
N ASP A 361 -3.07 -15.88 41.43
CA ASP A 361 -3.99 -15.61 42.54
C ASP A 361 -3.34 -14.74 43.61
N ALA A 362 -2.06 -14.95 43.92
CA ALA A 362 -1.30 -14.09 44.83
C ALA A 362 -1.09 -12.68 44.26
N PHE A 363 -0.80 -12.56 42.95
CA PHE A 363 -0.68 -11.30 42.23
C PHE A 363 -2.01 -10.54 42.20
N TRP A 364 -3.10 -11.23 41.88
CA TRP A 364 -4.44 -10.64 41.81
C TRP A 364 -4.95 -10.25 43.20
N HIS A 365 -4.67 -11.04 44.23
CA HIS A 365 -4.94 -10.66 45.62
C HIS A 365 -4.11 -9.45 46.08
N ALA A 366 -2.85 -9.36 45.66
CA ALA A 366 -1.96 -8.27 46.09
C ALA A 366 -2.19 -6.95 45.31
N ARG A 367 -2.51 -7.02 44.01
CA ARG A 367 -2.56 -5.85 43.13
C ARG A 367 -3.89 -5.64 42.40
N GLY A 368 -4.78 -6.63 42.37
CA GLY A 368 -6.10 -6.55 41.73
C GLY A 368 -6.94 -5.37 42.21
N PRO A 369 -7.06 -5.09 43.52
CA PRO A 369 -7.80 -3.94 44.02
C PRO A 369 -7.27 -2.59 43.49
N HIS A 370 -5.94 -2.44 43.39
CA HIS A 370 -5.31 -1.23 42.86
C HIS A 370 -5.49 -1.08 41.34
N ILE A 371 -5.47 -2.17 40.59
CA ILE A 371 -5.75 -2.19 39.15
C ILE A 371 -7.21 -1.80 38.88
N VAL A 372 -8.14 -2.31 39.69
CA VAL A 372 -9.57 -1.98 39.60
C VAL A 372 -9.83 -0.51 39.95
N ASP A 373 -9.17 0.02 40.99
CA ASP A 373 -9.31 1.44 41.35
C ASP A 373 -8.65 2.38 40.34
N TRP A 374 -7.54 1.96 39.72
CA TRP A 374 -6.95 2.68 38.60
C TRP A 374 -7.89 2.72 37.37
N LEU A 375 -8.49 1.60 36.99
CA LEU A 375 -9.48 1.51 35.91
C LEU A 375 -10.72 2.36 36.21
N LYS A 376 -11.24 2.33 37.45
CA LYS A 376 -12.32 3.21 37.88
C LYS A 376 -11.93 4.68 37.80
N GLY A 377 -10.69 5.02 38.14
CA GLY A 377 -10.15 6.37 38.04
C GLY A 377 -10.00 6.87 36.60
N GLU A 378 -9.61 6.01 35.66
CA GLU A 378 -9.57 6.30 34.22
C GLU A 378 -10.98 6.47 33.64
N LEU A 379 -11.91 5.56 33.98
CA LEU A 379 -13.32 5.66 33.58
C LEU A 379 -14.01 6.90 34.16
N ARG A 380 -13.71 7.25 35.41
CA ARG A 380 -14.25 8.45 36.05
C ARG A 380 -13.71 9.72 35.42
N ARG A 381 -12.41 9.77 35.08
CA ARG A 381 -11.81 10.88 34.33
C ARG A 381 -12.41 11.02 32.93
N ALA A 382 -12.67 9.91 32.24
CA ALA A 382 -13.36 9.92 30.94
C ALA A 382 -14.81 10.43 31.06
N PHE A 383 -15.53 10.04 32.13
CA PHE A 383 -16.90 10.47 32.38
C PHE A 383 -17.02 11.94 32.82
N ASP A 384 -16.11 12.40 33.68
CA ASP A 384 -16.08 13.79 34.16
C ASP A 384 -15.64 14.74 33.02
N ALA A 385 -14.73 14.29 32.14
CA ALA A 385 -14.36 15.02 30.92
C ALA A 385 -15.53 15.14 29.93
N ALA A 386 -16.41 14.15 29.85
CA ALA A 386 -17.63 14.19 29.04
C ALA A 386 -18.74 15.07 29.67
N SER A 387 -18.76 15.18 31.00
CA SER A 387 -19.76 15.94 31.76
C SER A 387 -19.40 17.42 31.97
N ALA A 388 -18.14 17.80 31.71
CA ALA A 388 -17.63 19.18 31.82
C ALA A 388 -17.85 20.05 30.56
N ALA A 389 -18.52 19.53 29.53
CA ALA A 389 -18.90 20.32 28.35
C ALA A 389 -20.05 21.30 28.71
N PRO A 390 -19.97 22.60 28.36
CA PRO A 390 -20.97 23.58 28.78
C PRO A 390 -22.30 23.40 28.06
N ALA A 391 -23.39 23.42 28.85
CA ALA A 391 -24.77 23.34 28.39
C ALA A 391 -25.20 24.62 27.63
N GLY A 392 -25.56 24.46 26.37
CA GLY A 392 -26.21 25.49 25.54
C GLY A 392 -27.61 25.05 25.12
N ALA A 393 -28.60 25.45 25.92
CA ALA A 393 -30.02 25.65 25.64
C ALA A 393 -30.80 24.68 24.72
N ALA A 394 -31.72 23.92 25.30
CA ALA A 394 -32.86 23.32 24.62
C ALA A 394 -33.92 24.39 24.25
N PRO A 395 -34.61 24.23 23.11
CA PRO A 395 -36.08 24.29 23.12
C PRO A 395 -36.68 23.19 22.22
N SER A 396 -37.62 22.37 22.70
CA SER A 396 -39.07 22.60 22.85
C SER A 396 -39.86 21.92 21.74
N ALA A 397 -40.74 21.01 22.16
CA ALA A 397 -41.72 20.33 21.32
C ALA A 397 -42.82 21.31 20.88
N THR A 398 -43.15 21.34 19.58
CA THR A 398 -44.46 21.83 19.10
C THR A 398 -44.86 21.16 17.79
N SER A 399 -45.89 20.32 17.92
CA SER A 399 -47.11 20.15 17.12
C SER A 399 -47.10 20.25 15.58
N PHE A 400 -47.60 19.16 15.01
CA PHE A 400 -48.28 19.00 13.71
C PHE A 400 -49.30 20.12 13.38
N ALA A 401 -49.29 20.61 12.13
CA ALA A 401 -50.46 21.10 11.39
C ALA A 401 -50.19 21.08 9.86
N PRO A 402 -51.22 20.91 8.99
CA PRO A 402 -51.03 20.36 7.64
C PRO A 402 -51.27 21.32 6.46
N GLN A 403 -50.61 21.02 5.32
CA GLN A 403 -51.04 21.22 3.90
C GLN A 403 -51.02 22.69 3.37
N PRO A 404 -50.89 22.97 2.03
CA PRO A 404 -51.54 22.25 0.93
C PRO A 404 -50.80 22.05 -0.41
N GLU A 405 -51.41 21.14 -1.17
CA GLU A 405 -51.20 20.69 -2.55
C GLU A 405 -51.27 21.79 -3.64
N SER A 406 -50.54 21.58 -4.75
CA SER A 406 -50.96 21.86 -6.14
C SER A 406 -49.83 21.37 -7.06
N SER A 407 -49.97 20.90 -8.29
CA SER A 407 -51.08 20.57 -9.20
C SER A 407 -50.39 19.83 -10.37
N VAL A 408 -51.01 18.77 -10.90
CA VAL A 408 -50.52 17.93 -12.01
C VAL A 408 -50.99 18.50 -13.35
N ALA A 409 -50.15 18.44 -14.40
CA ALA A 409 -50.44 17.95 -15.78
C ALA A 409 -49.35 18.41 -16.80
N PRO A 410 -49.32 17.88 -18.04
CA PRO A 410 -48.93 16.51 -18.38
C PRO A 410 -47.84 16.47 -19.51
N ALA A 411 -47.27 15.28 -19.72
CA ALA A 411 -46.29 15.02 -20.78
C ALA A 411 -46.90 14.92 -22.19
N PRO A 412 -46.10 15.12 -23.27
CA PRO A 412 -46.34 14.50 -24.56
C PRO A 412 -45.23 13.51 -24.97
N ARG A 413 -45.62 12.67 -25.93
CA ARG A 413 -45.07 11.35 -26.30
C ARG A 413 -43.92 11.39 -27.32
N LEU A 414 -43.20 10.25 -27.33
CA LEU A 414 -42.19 9.78 -28.27
C LEU A 414 -42.62 9.75 -29.75
N ALA A 415 -41.64 9.93 -30.64
CA ALA A 415 -41.60 9.33 -31.97
C ALA A 415 -40.14 8.99 -32.35
N ALA A 416 -39.97 7.92 -33.13
CA ALA A 416 -38.72 7.19 -33.36
C ALA A 416 -38.26 7.19 -34.83
N VAL A 417 -37.05 6.63 -35.02
CA VAL A 417 -36.49 5.91 -36.18
C VAL A 417 -35.61 6.68 -37.18
N GLY A 418 -34.40 6.12 -37.42
CA GLY A 418 -33.79 6.04 -38.76
C GLY A 418 -32.25 6.24 -38.84
N GLY A 419 -31.47 5.16 -38.99
CA GLY A 419 -30.14 5.21 -39.65
C GLY A 419 -30.29 5.31 -41.19
N PRO A 420 -29.22 5.44 -42.03
CA PRO A 420 -28.05 4.53 -42.04
C PRO A 420 -26.65 5.09 -42.47
N ALA A 421 -25.61 4.30 -42.17
CA ALA A 421 -24.39 3.87 -42.92
C ALA A 421 -23.58 4.70 -43.97
N LEU A 422 -22.24 4.66 -43.77
CA LEU A 422 -21.07 4.44 -44.69
C LEU A 422 -20.54 5.55 -45.64
N THR A 423 -19.24 5.86 -45.56
CA THR A 423 -18.15 5.56 -46.54
C THR A 423 -16.83 6.29 -46.21
N ALA A 424 -15.69 5.84 -46.77
CA ALA A 424 -14.31 6.09 -46.33
C ALA A 424 -13.39 6.82 -47.36
N ALA A 425 -12.27 7.38 -46.84
CA ALA A 425 -10.94 7.66 -47.46
C ALA A 425 -10.73 8.93 -48.36
N PRO A 426 -9.48 9.41 -48.65
CA PRO A 426 -8.21 9.52 -47.86
C PRO A 426 -7.38 10.86 -48.01
N ALA A 427 -6.34 11.03 -47.16
CA ALA A 427 -5.04 11.78 -47.27
C ALA A 427 -5.02 13.33 -47.55
N PRO A 428 -3.90 14.13 -47.39
CA PRO A 428 -2.49 13.82 -47.08
C PRO A 428 -1.76 14.75 -46.04
N SER A 429 -0.43 14.59 -45.94
CA SER A 429 0.56 15.27 -45.05
C SER A 429 1.22 16.50 -45.70
N VAL A 430 1.58 17.57 -44.95
CA VAL A 430 2.89 18.28 -45.07
C VAL A 430 3.20 19.27 -43.92
N ALA A 431 4.46 19.21 -43.46
CA ALA A 431 5.44 20.25 -43.06
C ALA A 431 5.17 21.39 -42.05
N HIS A 432 6.11 21.51 -41.11
CA HIS A 432 6.40 22.65 -40.22
C HIS A 432 7.23 23.74 -40.93
N GLU A 433 6.92 25.03 -40.70
CA GLU A 433 7.83 26.03 -40.09
C GLU A 433 7.13 27.42 -39.90
N PRO A 434 7.71 28.39 -39.15
CA PRO A 434 7.06 29.02 -37.99
C PRO A 434 6.44 30.39 -38.27
N PHE A 435 5.45 30.80 -37.46
CA PHE A 435 4.98 32.19 -37.46
C PHE A 435 4.82 32.76 -36.05
N ALA A 436 5.16 34.04 -35.98
CA ALA A 436 5.37 34.87 -34.81
C ALA A 436 4.16 35.00 -33.88
N ALA A 437 4.48 35.25 -32.60
CA ALA A 437 3.54 35.53 -31.53
C ALA A 437 2.68 36.76 -31.83
N ALA A 438 1.37 36.56 -31.90
CA ALA A 438 0.35 37.60 -31.77
C ALA A 438 -0.51 37.32 -30.53
N ALA A 439 -0.68 38.35 -29.71
CA ALA A 439 -1.34 38.31 -28.41
C ALA A 439 -2.80 37.80 -28.50
N ALA A 440 -3.12 36.79 -27.68
CA ALA A 440 -4.46 36.25 -27.55
C ALA A 440 -5.28 37.04 -26.51
N ALA A 441 -6.37 37.64 -26.98
CA ALA A 441 -7.44 38.15 -26.14
C ALA A 441 -8.23 36.98 -25.51
N ALA A 442 -8.59 37.14 -24.24
CA ALA A 442 -9.32 36.17 -23.44
C ALA A 442 -10.67 35.79 -24.05
N ARG A 443 -10.94 34.48 -24.15
CA ARG A 443 -12.22 33.91 -24.57
C ARG A 443 -12.96 33.41 -23.32
N ALA A 444 -14.21 33.83 -23.16
CA ALA A 444 -15.07 33.52 -22.02
C ALA A 444 -15.39 32.01 -21.90
N PRO A 445 -15.60 31.49 -20.67
CA PRO A 445 -15.90 30.08 -20.43
C PRO A 445 -17.32 29.69 -20.87
N ALA A 446 -17.47 28.45 -21.33
CA ALA A 446 -18.73 27.81 -21.69
C ALA A 446 -19.65 27.63 -20.46
N PRO A 447 -20.99 27.54 -20.65
CA PRO A 447 -21.94 27.46 -19.53
C PRO A 447 -21.82 26.12 -18.77
N ALA A 448 -21.94 26.21 -17.45
CA ALA A 448 -21.93 25.09 -16.52
C ALA A 448 -23.09 24.10 -16.81
N ALA A 449 -22.77 22.81 -16.83
CA ALA A 449 -23.75 21.74 -16.92
C ALA A 449 -24.74 21.78 -15.74
N ALA A 450 -26.01 21.48 -16.01
CA ALA A 450 -27.09 21.49 -15.04
C ALA A 450 -26.85 20.49 -13.87
N ARG A 451 -27.32 20.87 -12.67
CA ARG A 451 -27.28 20.05 -11.45
C ARG A 451 -27.98 18.70 -11.68
N PRO A 452 -27.44 17.56 -11.19
CA PRO A 452 -28.15 16.29 -11.27
C PRO A 452 -29.47 16.38 -10.48
N ALA A 453 -30.55 15.94 -11.11
CA ALA A 453 -31.85 15.75 -10.47
C ALA A 453 -31.73 14.71 -9.34
N HIS A 454 -32.57 14.84 -8.30
CA HIS A 454 -32.63 13.91 -7.18
C HIS A 454 -32.67 12.46 -7.68
N VAL A 455 -31.61 11.71 -7.42
CA VAL A 455 -31.49 10.32 -7.90
C VAL A 455 -32.38 9.44 -7.01
N PRO A 456 -33.17 8.50 -7.58
CA PRO A 456 -33.92 7.52 -6.79
C PRO A 456 -32.99 6.62 -5.98
N ARG A 457 -33.41 6.24 -4.77
CA ARG A 457 -32.61 5.43 -3.82
C ARG A 457 -32.12 4.12 -4.43
N GLU A 458 -32.95 3.46 -5.25
CA GLU A 458 -32.65 2.19 -5.88
C GLU A 458 -31.49 2.31 -6.89
N ARG A 459 -31.40 3.45 -7.57
CA ARG A 459 -30.26 3.75 -8.46
C ARG A 459 -29.02 4.18 -7.68
N LEU A 460 -29.19 4.94 -6.60
CA LEU A 460 -28.08 5.33 -5.72
C LEU A 460 -27.39 4.12 -5.10
N PHE A 461 -28.14 3.10 -4.67
CA PHE A 461 -27.53 1.90 -4.12
C PHE A 461 -26.54 1.28 -5.11
N SER A 462 -26.96 1.10 -6.37
CA SER A 462 -26.09 0.53 -7.41
C SER A 462 -24.87 1.42 -7.71
N GLU A 463 -25.08 2.74 -7.83
CA GLU A 463 -23.99 3.69 -8.12
C GLU A 463 -22.98 3.80 -6.96
N LEU A 464 -23.44 3.77 -5.71
CA LEU A 464 -22.56 3.80 -4.55
C LEU A 464 -21.83 2.47 -4.37
N VAL A 465 -22.49 1.34 -4.63
CA VAL A 465 -21.84 0.02 -4.68
C VAL A 465 -20.70 0.04 -5.69
N ASP A 466 -20.90 0.57 -6.89
CA ASP A 466 -19.83 0.66 -7.91
C ASP A 466 -18.65 1.52 -7.42
N ILE A 467 -18.92 2.65 -6.75
CA ILE A 467 -17.88 3.52 -6.20
C ILE A 467 -17.08 2.81 -5.10
N TYR A 468 -17.76 2.09 -4.21
CA TYR A 468 -17.10 1.34 -3.13
C TYR A 468 -16.36 0.12 -3.67
N ALA A 469 -16.97 -0.64 -4.58
CA ALA A 469 -16.38 -1.78 -5.27
C ALA A 469 -15.09 -1.38 -6.01
N GLN A 470 -15.13 -0.26 -6.74
CA GLN A 470 -13.95 0.26 -7.42
C GLN A 470 -12.88 0.78 -6.45
N ALA A 471 -13.28 1.46 -5.38
CA ALA A 471 -12.34 2.04 -4.42
C ALA A 471 -11.68 0.99 -3.50
N MET A 472 -12.36 -0.14 -3.27
CA MET A 472 -11.91 -1.25 -2.42
C MET A 472 -11.43 -2.45 -3.23
N GLU A 473 -11.57 -2.41 -4.55
CA GLU A 473 -11.29 -3.52 -5.47
C GLU A 473 -12.05 -4.81 -5.10
N TYR A 474 -13.29 -4.64 -4.60
CA TYR A 474 -14.21 -5.75 -4.33
C TYR A 474 -15.19 -5.93 -5.49
N PRO A 475 -15.60 -7.17 -5.80
CA PRO A 475 -16.73 -7.40 -6.70
C PRO A 475 -18.00 -6.70 -6.17
N ALA A 476 -18.80 -6.11 -7.06
CA ALA A 476 -20.01 -5.38 -6.66
C ALA A 476 -21.01 -6.28 -5.92
N GLU A 477 -21.00 -7.59 -6.21
CA GLU A 477 -21.87 -8.61 -5.63
C GLU A 477 -21.60 -8.85 -4.14
N VAL A 478 -20.43 -8.43 -3.64
CA VAL A 478 -20.08 -8.52 -2.23
C VAL A 478 -20.87 -7.50 -1.40
N PHE A 479 -21.34 -6.41 -2.01
CA PHE A 479 -22.06 -5.38 -1.28
C PHE A 479 -23.56 -5.65 -1.24
N SER A 480 -24.12 -5.59 -0.03
CA SER A 480 -25.57 -5.63 0.21
C SER A 480 -25.99 -4.48 1.13
N GLU A 481 -27.28 -4.15 1.20
CA GLU A 481 -27.76 -3.05 2.05
C GLU A 481 -27.36 -3.20 3.52
N SER A 482 -27.28 -4.44 4.02
CA SER A 482 -27.00 -4.77 5.42
C SER A 482 -25.54 -5.11 5.71
N ILE A 483 -24.66 -5.14 4.69
CA ILE A 483 -23.28 -5.58 4.92
C ILE A 483 -22.51 -4.59 5.79
N GLU A 484 -21.83 -5.10 6.82
CA GLU A 484 -21.02 -4.25 7.72
C GLU A 484 -19.68 -3.90 7.06
N LEU A 485 -19.49 -2.61 6.77
CA LEU A 485 -18.38 -2.11 5.97
C LEU A 485 -17.02 -2.35 6.65
N GLU A 486 -16.92 -2.17 7.96
CA GLU A 486 -15.68 -2.40 8.71
C GLU A 486 -15.52 -3.87 9.14
N ALA A 487 -16.56 -4.46 9.73
CA ALA A 487 -16.46 -5.78 10.34
C ALA A 487 -16.39 -6.93 9.32
N GLU A 488 -17.09 -6.80 8.19
CA GLU A 488 -17.15 -7.86 7.17
C GLU A 488 -16.29 -7.55 5.94
N LEU A 489 -16.21 -6.27 5.55
CA LEU A 489 -15.42 -5.87 4.37
C LEU A 489 -14.06 -5.25 4.70
N GLY A 490 -13.77 -5.00 5.99
CA GLY A 490 -12.48 -4.44 6.42
C GLY A 490 -12.25 -3.02 5.89
N ILE A 491 -13.30 -2.29 5.55
CA ILE A 491 -13.23 -0.89 5.11
C ILE A 491 -13.00 -0.03 6.34
N ASP A 492 -11.75 0.42 6.52
CA ASP A 492 -11.39 1.25 7.66
C ASP A 492 -12.03 2.66 7.60
N SER A 493 -12.11 3.31 8.75
CA SER A 493 -12.74 4.62 8.93
C SER A 493 -12.11 5.73 8.07
N VAL A 494 -10.84 5.61 7.68
CA VAL A 494 -10.13 6.61 6.84
C VAL A 494 -10.53 6.45 5.38
N LYS A 495 -10.51 5.21 4.88
CA LYS A 495 -10.90 4.87 3.52
C LYS A 495 -12.38 5.13 3.29
N GLN A 496 -13.21 4.83 4.28
CA GLN A 496 -14.63 5.17 4.26
C GLN A 496 -14.85 6.69 4.19
N THR A 497 -14.08 7.49 4.94
CA THR A 497 -14.16 8.96 4.87
C THR A 497 -13.74 9.48 3.50
N GLU A 498 -12.67 8.94 2.91
CA GLU A 498 -12.21 9.29 1.56
C GLU A 498 -13.30 9.02 0.50
N ILE A 499 -13.93 7.84 0.56
CA ILE A 499 -15.00 7.45 -0.36
C ILE A 499 -16.23 8.34 -0.17
N ILE A 500 -16.63 8.62 1.07
CA ILE A 500 -17.76 9.52 1.36
C ILE A 500 -17.47 10.95 0.87
N GLN A 501 -16.24 11.46 0.98
CA GLN A 501 -15.87 12.77 0.41
C GLN A 501 -16.02 12.79 -1.12
N ARG A 502 -15.63 11.72 -1.82
CA ARG A 502 -15.84 11.58 -3.27
C ARG A 502 -17.33 11.57 -3.62
N ILE A 503 -18.14 10.88 -2.82
CA ILE A 503 -19.59 10.83 -2.97
C ILE A 503 -20.22 12.21 -2.73
N THR A 504 -19.81 12.90 -1.66
CA THR A 504 -20.23 14.28 -1.35
C THR A 504 -19.92 15.23 -2.50
N ALA A 505 -18.72 15.15 -3.08
CA ALA A 505 -18.35 15.95 -4.25
C ALA A 505 -19.17 15.59 -5.50
N ARG A 506 -19.40 14.29 -5.75
CA ARG A 506 -20.12 13.79 -6.92
C ARG A 506 -21.61 14.18 -6.93
N TYR A 507 -22.28 14.10 -5.79
CA TYR A 507 -23.70 14.44 -5.66
C TYR A 507 -23.94 15.88 -5.16
N ALA A 508 -22.87 16.68 -5.05
CA ALA A 508 -22.90 18.05 -4.55
C ALA A 508 -23.64 18.18 -3.20
N LEU A 509 -23.39 17.24 -2.30
CA LEU A 509 -23.97 17.24 -0.95
C LEU A 509 -23.34 18.38 -0.13
N PRO A 510 -24.04 18.88 0.92
CA PRO A 510 -23.43 19.82 1.85
C PRO A 510 -22.15 19.24 2.48
N PRO A 511 -21.17 20.10 2.84
CA PRO A 511 -19.94 19.65 3.47
C PRO A 511 -20.25 18.90 4.77
N LEU A 512 -19.52 17.80 5.00
CA LEU A 512 -19.69 16.97 6.18
C LEU A 512 -19.46 17.82 7.45
N PRO A 513 -20.30 17.69 8.49
CA PRO A 513 -20.13 18.47 9.71
C PRO A 513 -18.80 18.15 10.41
N ALA A 514 -18.23 19.10 11.15
CA ALA A 514 -16.88 18.99 11.73
C ALA A 514 -16.71 17.81 12.72
N ASN A 515 -17.82 17.28 13.24
CA ASN A 515 -17.87 16.12 14.13
C ASN A 515 -18.24 14.81 13.41
N PHE A 516 -18.26 14.79 12.07
CA PHE A 516 -18.55 13.61 11.26
C PHE A 516 -17.59 12.47 11.62
N ARG A 517 -18.15 11.30 11.95
CA ARG A 517 -17.39 10.07 12.16
C ARG A 517 -17.86 9.04 11.16
N SER A 518 -16.96 8.51 10.33
CA SER A 518 -17.28 7.45 9.37
C SER A 518 -17.83 6.19 10.04
N GLY A 519 -17.46 5.92 11.29
CA GLY A 519 -18.02 4.83 12.12
C GLY A 519 -19.51 4.98 12.48
N ASP A 520 -20.14 6.12 12.19
CA ASP A 520 -21.58 6.30 12.33
C ASP A 520 -22.37 5.53 11.23
N PHE A 521 -21.70 5.19 10.13
CA PHE A 521 -22.24 4.40 9.02
C PHE A 521 -21.64 3.00 9.02
N LYS A 522 -22.29 2.08 9.72
CA LYS A 522 -21.84 0.68 9.83
C LYS A 522 -22.15 -0.12 8.58
N ALA A 523 -23.27 0.16 7.92
CA ALA A 523 -23.75 -0.59 6.75
C ALA A 523 -23.92 0.28 5.51
N MET A 524 -23.78 -0.35 4.34
CA MET A 524 -23.89 0.33 3.03
C MET A 524 -25.22 1.06 2.84
N GLY A 525 -26.34 0.46 3.29
CA GLY A 525 -27.67 1.09 3.21
C GLY A 525 -27.74 2.44 3.92
N GLN A 526 -27.02 2.61 5.04
CA GLN A 526 -27.02 3.86 5.80
C GLN A 526 -26.33 5.01 5.05
N ILE A 527 -25.33 4.68 4.23
CA ILE A 527 -24.64 5.66 3.36
C ILE A 527 -25.55 6.07 2.21
N VAL A 528 -26.25 5.10 1.63
CA VAL A 528 -27.23 5.35 0.56
C VAL A 528 -28.36 6.25 1.07
N ASP A 529 -28.87 6.00 2.28
CA ASP A 529 -29.88 6.83 2.93
C ASP A 529 -29.36 8.25 3.18
N PHE A 530 -28.12 8.38 3.69
CA PHE A 530 -27.50 9.69 3.90
C PHE A 530 -27.38 10.49 2.60
N VAL A 531 -26.93 9.88 1.50
CA VAL A 531 -26.81 10.55 0.20
C VAL A 531 -28.18 10.88 -0.38
N TYR A 532 -29.15 9.98 -0.24
CA TYR A 532 -30.52 10.19 -0.68
C TYR A 532 -31.16 11.39 0.03
N GLU A 533 -31.05 11.46 1.36
CA GLU A 533 -31.66 12.51 2.18
C GLU A 533 -30.99 13.89 2.02
N ASN A 534 -29.74 13.94 1.55
CA ASN A 534 -28.97 15.19 1.46
C ASN A 534 -28.78 15.72 0.04
N GLN A 535 -29.32 15.05 -0.97
CA GLN A 535 -29.36 15.57 -2.34
C GLN A 535 -30.20 16.84 -2.45
N GLY A 536 -29.65 17.86 -3.13
CA GLY A 536 -30.36 19.11 -3.40
C GLY A 536 -30.47 20.08 -2.22
N LYS A 537 -29.94 19.73 -1.03
CA LYS A 537 -29.80 20.68 0.09
C LYS A 537 -28.58 21.57 -0.18
N ALA A 538 -28.78 22.88 -0.34
CA ALA A 538 -27.68 23.82 -0.49
C ALA A 538 -26.88 23.95 0.82
N ALA A 539 -25.55 24.09 0.72
CA ALA A 539 -24.71 24.42 1.87
C ALA A 539 -25.20 25.76 2.48
N ALA A 540 -25.70 25.71 3.72
CA ALA A 540 -26.13 26.88 4.47
C ALA A 540 -24.94 27.70 4.98
#